data_AF-A0A3C0EBK0-F1
#
_entry.id   AF-A0A3C0EBK0-F1
#
_cell.length_a   1.000
_cell.length_b   1.000
_cell.length_c   1.000
_cell.angle_alpha   90.00
_cell.angle_beta   90.00
_cell.angle_gamma   90.00
#
_symmetry.space_group_name_H-M   'P 1'
#
loop_
_entity.id
_entity.type
_entity.pdbx_description
1 polymer ?
#
loop_
_entity_poly.entity_id
_entity_poly.type
_entity_poly.pdbx_seq_one_letter_code
_entity_poly.pdbx_strand_id
1 'polypeptide(L)'
;MADSFVPDYLLLVFFASCGVFQVSAACNGLQGLLFFKGRRTAFIFGAALWVAAFAWFFLSEPRNQPDTGLGLTGNQQFGFFFVGSGAGLAFTLLLSSLRNLNLGKGPYPIGLDTLRQSNYLRALYGTLRPWVAFCLDRSPTRHKPAWSDSSQRREDQE
;
A
#
# COMPACT_ATOMS: atom_id res chain seq x y z
N MET A 1 -26.37 -26.47 1.07
CA MET A 1 -25.85 -25.47 0.11
C MET A 1 -24.54 -24.95 0.70
N ALA A 2 -23.40 -25.56 0.34
CA ALA A 2 -22.08 -25.21 0.89
C ALA A 2 -21.23 -24.41 -0.12
N ASP A 3 -21.89 -23.82 -1.13
CA ASP A 3 -21.25 -23.38 -2.38
C ASP A 3 -20.64 -21.96 -2.33
N SER A 4 -20.58 -21.31 -1.17
CA SER A 4 -20.14 -19.90 -1.11
C SER A 4 -19.23 -19.53 0.06
N PHE A 5 -18.62 -20.49 0.77
CA PHE A 5 -17.75 -20.16 1.91
C PHE A 5 -16.52 -19.32 1.50
N VAL A 6 -15.80 -19.73 0.46
CA VAL A 6 -14.59 -19.04 -0.03
C VAL A 6 -14.86 -17.60 -0.48
N PRO A 7 -15.82 -17.33 -1.39
CA PRO A 7 -16.11 -15.96 -1.80
C PRO A 7 -16.57 -15.10 -0.62
N ASP A 8 -17.40 -15.64 0.29
CA ASP A 8 -17.85 -14.86 1.43
C ASP A 8 -16.74 -14.59 2.45
N TYR A 9 -15.80 -15.51 2.60
CA TYR A 9 -14.60 -15.30 3.41
C TYR A 9 -13.69 -14.25 2.79
N LEU A 10 -13.50 -14.27 1.47
CA LEU A 10 -12.77 -13.22 0.75
C LEU A 10 -13.42 -11.85 0.93
N LEU A 11 -14.75 -11.77 0.82
CA LEU A 11 -15.51 -10.53 1.04
C LEU A 11 -15.38 -10.04 2.48
N LEU A 12 -15.51 -10.94 3.47
CA LEU A 12 -15.28 -10.63 4.88
C LEU A 12 -13.90 -9.99 5.05
N VAL A 13 -12.83 -10.67 4.62
CA VAL A 13 -11.46 -10.21 4.83
C VAL A 13 -11.23 -8.89 4.10
N PHE A 14 -11.74 -8.75 2.87
CA PHE A 14 -11.64 -7.54 2.07
C PHE A 14 -12.26 -6.32 2.80
N PHE A 15 -13.53 -6.43 3.21
CA PHE A 15 -14.23 -5.33 3.87
C PHE A 15 -13.68 -5.06 5.27
N ALA A 16 -13.35 -6.11 6.02
CA ALA A 16 -12.70 -5.98 7.32
C ALA A 16 -11.36 -5.23 7.21
N SER A 17 -10.54 -5.58 6.23
CA SER A 17 -9.25 -4.92 5.99
C SER A 17 -9.43 -3.44 5.64
N CYS A 18 -10.37 -3.13 4.74
CA CYS A 18 -10.73 -1.74 4.43
C CYS A 18 -11.16 -0.97 5.68
N GLY A 19 -12.00 -1.57 6.53
CA GLY A 19 -12.45 -0.99 7.79
C GLY A 19 -11.28 -0.70 8.74
N VAL A 20 -10.40 -1.68 8.95
CA VAL A 20 -9.21 -1.56 9.80
C VAL A 20 -8.25 -0.49 9.28
N PHE A 21 -8.02 -0.41 7.97
CA PHE A 21 -7.18 0.64 7.39
C PHE A 21 -7.78 2.03 7.56
N GLN A 22 -9.10 2.19 7.41
CA GLN A 22 -9.78 3.46 7.65
C GLN A 22 -9.70 3.89 9.13
N VAL A 23 -9.89 2.95 10.07
CA VAL A 23 -9.73 3.20 11.50
C VAL A 23 -8.29 3.60 11.82
N SER A 24 -7.31 2.84 11.32
CA SER A 24 -5.89 3.08 11.57
C SER A 24 -5.43 4.43 11.00
N ALA A 25 -5.85 4.76 9.77
CA ALA A 25 -5.58 6.05 9.15
C ALA A 25 -6.21 7.20 9.93
N ALA A 26 -7.45 7.01 10.41
CA ALA A 26 -8.13 8.01 11.23
C ALA A 26 -7.43 8.19 12.59
N CYS A 27 -7.01 7.14 13.27
CA CYS A 27 -6.27 7.22 14.54
C CYS A 27 -4.93 7.96 14.40
N ASN A 28 -4.25 7.81 13.27
CA ASN A 28 -2.93 8.41 13.02
C ASN A 28 -2.98 9.74 12.26
N GLY A 29 -4.17 10.23 11.91
CA GLY A 29 -4.33 11.49 11.18
C GLY A 29 -3.80 11.46 9.74
N LEU A 30 -3.74 10.27 9.12
CA LEU A 30 -3.23 10.07 7.76
C LEU A 30 -4.31 10.46 6.74
N GLN A 31 -4.50 11.77 6.55
CA GLN A 31 -5.58 12.31 5.72
C GLN A 31 -5.57 11.76 4.28
N GLY A 32 -4.41 11.51 3.70
CA GLY A 32 -4.23 10.94 2.36
C GLY A 32 -4.73 9.50 2.20
N LEU A 33 -4.96 8.77 3.30
CA LEU A 33 -5.53 7.42 3.30
C LEU A 33 -7.03 7.38 3.63
N LEU A 34 -7.60 8.49 4.10
CA LEU A 34 -9.01 8.52 4.46
C LEU A 34 -9.89 8.54 3.20
N PHE A 35 -10.97 7.76 3.21
CA PHE A 35 -12.01 7.83 2.17
C PHE A 35 -12.83 9.11 2.30
N PHE A 36 -12.94 9.66 3.51
CA PHE A 36 -13.71 10.87 3.79
C PHE A 36 -12.81 11.94 4.42
N LYS A 37 -13.08 13.22 4.14
CA LYS A 37 -12.32 14.33 4.73
C LYS A 37 -12.42 14.39 6.26
N GLY A 38 -13.53 13.93 6.82
CA GLY A 38 -13.74 13.90 8.26
C GLY A 38 -13.04 12.72 8.93
N ARG A 39 -12.12 13.00 9.86
CA ARG A 39 -11.46 11.97 10.68
C ARG A 39 -12.47 11.12 11.47
N ARG A 40 -13.45 11.77 12.11
CA ARG A 40 -14.51 11.08 12.87
C ARG A 40 -15.40 10.23 11.97
N THR A 41 -15.80 10.75 10.82
CA THR A 41 -16.65 10.02 9.87
C THR A 41 -15.92 8.81 9.29
N ALA A 42 -14.63 8.95 8.95
CA ALA A 42 -13.82 7.84 8.46
C ALA A 42 -13.60 6.76 9.54
N PHE A 43 -13.39 7.17 10.80
CA PHE A 43 -13.30 6.24 11.92
C PHE A 43 -14.60 5.46 12.13
N ILE A 44 -15.74 6.16 12.23
CA ILE A 44 -17.05 5.53 12.44
C ILE A 44 -17.38 4.60 11.27
N PHE A 45 -17.16 5.06 10.03
CA PHE A 45 -17.35 4.24 8.85
C PHE A 45 -16.48 2.98 8.87
N GLY A 46 -15.17 3.13 9.15
CA GLY A 46 -14.25 2.00 9.19
C GLY A 46 -14.60 0.98 10.27
N ALA A 47 -14.95 1.46 11.47
CA ALA A 47 -15.38 0.61 12.57
C ALA A 47 -16.71 -0.10 12.26
N ALA A 48 -17.69 0.63 11.71
CA ALA A 48 -18.97 0.05 11.31
C ALA A 48 -18.80 -0.98 10.19
N LEU A 49 -17.96 -0.70 9.18
CA LEU A 49 -17.68 -1.63 8.10
C LEU A 49 -17.03 -2.91 8.61
N TRP A 50 -16.04 -2.78 9.50
CA TRP A 50 -15.37 -3.91 10.12
C TRP A 50 -16.34 -4.78 10.94
N VAL A 51 -17.11 -4.17 11.85
CA VAL A 51 -18.09 -4.88 12.69
C VAL A 51 -19.18 -5.52 11.83
N ALA A 52 -19.72 -4.79 10.85
CA ALA A 52 -20.78 -5.30 9.98
C ALA A 52 -20.30 -6.46 9.12
N ALA A 53 -19.06 -6.43 8.60
CA ALA A 53 -18.51 -7.54 7.83
C ALA A 53 -18.40 -8.81 8.69
N PHE A 54 -17.88 -8.70 9.91
CA PHE A 54 -17.80 -9.81 10.86
C PHE A 54 -19.18 -10.33 11.25
N ALA A 55 -20.10 -9.43 11.61
CA ALA A 55 -21.47 -9.80 11.97
C ALA A 55 -22.16 -10.51 10.81
N TRP A 56 -22.08 -9.98 9.59
CA TRP A 56 -22.64 -10.60 8.40
C TRP A 56 -22.10 -12.02 8.20
N PHE A 57 -20.78 -12.20 8.22
CA PHE A 57 -20.17 -13.49 7.94
C PHE A 57 -20.57 -14.58 8.95
N PHE A 58 -20.60 -14.26 10.24
CA PHE A 58 -20.89 -15.24 11.29
C PHE A 58 -22.38 -15.41 11.59
N LEU A 59 -23.22 -14.41 11.31
CA LEU A 59 -24.67 -14.51 11.51
C LEU A 59 -25.41 -15.11 10.30
N SER A 60 -24.84 -15.05 9.10
CA SER A 60 -25.51 -15.57 7.89
C SER A 60 -25.59 -17.09 7.86
N GLU A 61 -24.56 -17.78 8.38
CA GLU A 61 -24.48 -19.24 8.37
C GLU A 61 -23.72 -19.76 9.60
N PRO A 62 -23.97 -21.02 10.02
CA PRO A 62 -23.19 -21.66 11.08
C PRO A 62 -21.78 -21.99 10.56
N ARG A 63 -20.86 -21.01 10.65
CA ARG A 63 -19.49 -21.11 10.12
C ARG A 63 -18.42 -21.51 11.13
N ASN A 64 -18.79 -21.70 12.39
CA ASN A 64 -17.89 -22.20 13.42
C ASN A 64 -17.83 -23.74 13.37
N GLN A 65 -17.23 -24.26 12.30
CA GLN A 65 -17.12 -25.70 12.04
C GLN A 65 -15.67 -26.15 12.25
N PRO A 66 -15.41 -27.28 12.93
CA PRO A 66 -14.05 -27.74 13.22
C PRO A 66 -13.27 -28.15 11.95
N ASP A 67 -11.97 -27.84 11.96
CA ASP A 67 -10.99 -28.09 10.89
C ASP A 67 -10.78 -29.58 10.54
N THR A 68 -11.32 -30.49 11.35
CA THR A 68 -11.30 -31.95 11.13
C THR A 68 -12.48 -32.44 10.28
N GLY A 69 -13.43 -31.58 9.93
CA GLY A 69 -14.61 -31.87 9.12
C GLY A 69 -14.59 -31.22 7.72
N LEU A 70 -15.72 -30.67 7.29
CA LEU A 70 -15.88 -29.93 6.02
C LEU A 70 -15.33 -28.49 6.07
N GLY A 71 -14.60 -28.13 7.14
CA GLY A 71 -14.00 -26.83 7.34
C GLY A 71 -12.78 -26.60 6.44
N LEU A 72 -12.42 -25.33 6.24
CA LEU A 72 -11.27 -24.95 5.43
C LEU A 72 -9.98 -25.19 6.23
N THR A 73 -8.96 -25.81 5.64
CA THR A 73 -7.69 -26.00 6.35
C THR A 73 -7.02 -24.65 6.66
N GLY A 74 -6.32 -24.53 7.79
CA GLY A 74 -5.68 -23.28 8.21
C GLY A 74 -4.76 -22.65 7.15
N ASN A 75 -4.05 -23.47 6.37
CA ASN A 75 -3.19 -23.00 5.28
C ASN A 75 -4.00 -22.35 4.14
N GLN A 76 -5.13 -22.95 3.77
CA GLN A 76 -6.03 -22.37 2.77
C GLN A 76 -6.66 -21.08 3.29
N GLN A 77 -7.03 -21.05 4.58
CA GLN A 77 -7.64 -19.88 5.20
C GLN A 77 -6.66 -18.71 5.26
N PHE A 78 -5.39 -18.99 5.56
CA PHE A 78 -4.31 -18.03 5.47
C PHE A 78 -4.12 -17.51 4.04
N GLY A 79 -4.11 -18.40 3.04
CA GLY A 79 -4.00 -18.02 1.63
C GLY A 79 -5.10 -17.03 1.20
N PHE A 80 -6.36 -17.33 1.52
CA PHE A 80 -7.47 -16.43 1.23
C PHE A 80 -7.42 -15.14 2.06
N PHE A 81 -6.96 -15.21 3.31
CA PHE A 81 -6.74 -14.02 4.12
C PHE A 81 -5.72 -13.08 3.48
N PHE A 82 -4.60 -13.62 2.98
CA PHE A 82 -3.57 -12.85 2.32
C PHE A 82 -4.09 -12.18 1.05
N VAL A 83 -4.82 -12.92 0.21
CA VAL A 83 -5.42 -12.38 -1.02
C VAL A 83 -6.46 -11.30 -0.70
N GLY A 84 -7.38 -11.57 0.23
CA GLY A 84 -8.45 -10.64 0.61
C GLY A 84 -7.91 -9.36 1.26
N SER A 85 -6.92 -9.47 2.14
CA SER A 85 -6.31 -8.32 2.81
C SER A 85 -5.43 -7.51 1.85
N GLY A 86 -4.68 -8.18 0.97
CA GLY A 86 -3.92 -7.54 -0.10
C GLY A 86 -4.83 -6.77 -1.06
N ALA A 87 -5.96 -7.35 -1.47
CA ALA A 87 -6.96 -6.67 -2.29
C ALA A 87 -7.58 -5.47 -1.55
N GLY A 88 -7.91 -5.62 -0.27
CA GLY A 88 -8.44 -4.54 0.57
C GLY A 88 -7.44 -3.39 0.74
N LEU A 89 -6.16 -3.71 0.88
CA LEU A 89 -5.09 -2.72 0.93
C LEU A 89 -4.96 -1.99 -0.40
N ALA A 90 -4.84 -2.72 -1.51
CA ALA A 90 -4.72 -2.14 -2.85
C ALA A 90 -5.93 -1.24 -3.17
N PHE A 91 -7.14 -1.70 -2.86
CA PHE A 91 -8.35 -0.92 -3.01
C PHE A 91 -8.33 0.34 -2.16
N THR A 92 -7.93 0.24 -0.89
CA THR A 92 -7.84 1.39 0.01
C THR A 92 -6.89 2.46 -0.55
N LEU A 93 -5.70 2.03 -1.00
CA LEU A 93 -4.69 2.93 -1.56
C LEU A 93 -5.15 3.59 -2.87
N LEU A 94 -5.78 2.82 -3.75
CA LEU A 94 -6.31 3.34 -5.02
C LEU A 94 -7.45 4.33 -4.77
N LEU A 95 -8.45 3.94 -3.97
CA LEU A 95 -9.61 4.77 -3.70
C LEU A 95 -9.22 6.05 -2.96
N SER A 96 -8.37 5.95 -1.94
CA SER A 96 -7.91 7.13 -1.21
C SER A 96 -7.08 8.04 -2.11
N SER A 97 -6.24 7.48 -2.99
CA SER A 97 -5.44 8.29 -3.90
C SER A 97 -6.29 9.00 -4.95
N LEU A 98 -7.34 8.37 -5.47
CA LEU A 98 -8.28 8.99 -6.41
C LEU A 98 -9.12 10.10 -5.75
N ARG A 99 -9.52 9.91 -4.49
CA ARG A 99 -10.28 10.94 -3.77
C ARG A 99 -9.43 12.13 -3.31
N ASN A 100 -8.18 11.86 -2.95
CA ASN A 100 -7.29 12.86 -2.36
C ASN A 100 -6.34 13.49 -3.39
N LEU A 101 -6.69 13.46 -4.69
CA LEU A 101 -5.86 14.05 -5.77
C LEU A 101 -5.56 15.54 -5.54
N ASN A 102 -6.46 16.27 -4.87
CA ASN A 102 -6.30 17.69 -4.57
C ASN A 102 -5.50 17.98 -3.29
N LEU A 103 -5.09 16.97 -2.52
CA LEU A 103 -4.25 17.16 -1.34
C LEU A 103 -2.78 17.39 -1.76
N GLY A 104 -2.32 18.62 -1.51
CA GLY A 104 -0.92 19.00 -1.43
C GLY A 104 -0.28 19.48 -2.73
N LYS A 105 0.15 20.74 -2.73
CA LYS A 105 1.33 21.25 -3.45
C LYS A 105 2.26 21.85 -2.37
N GLY A 106 3.34 21.19 -2.00
CA GLY A 106 4.28 21.70 -0.99
C GLY A 106 5.45 20.76 -0.73
N PRO A 107 6.48 21.20 0.03
CA PRO A 107 7.55 20.34 0.54
C PRO A 107 6.96 19.37 1.56
N TYR A 108 7.19 18.07 1.39
CA TYR A 108 6.68 17.05 2.32
C TYR A 108 7.79 16.45 3.17
N PRO A 109 7.48 16.06 4.42
CA PRO A 109 8.38 15.22 5.22
C PRO A 109 8.59 13.86 4.54
N ILE A 110 9.76 13.25 4.72
CA ILE A 110 10.08 11.94 4.13
C ILE A 110 9.35 10.83 4.91
N GLY A 111 8.76 9.84 4.22
CA GLY A 111 8.19 8.64 4.83
C GLY A 111 6.66 8.67 4.97
N LEU A 112 6.09 7.85 5.86
CA LEU A 112 4.63 7.72 6.02
C LEU A 112 3.95 9.03 6.48
N ASP A 113 4.69 9.94 7.12
CA ASP A 113 4.19 11.25 7.51
C ASP A 113 3.80 12.12 6.30
N THR A 114 4.32 11.83 5.10
CA THR A 114 3.88 12.47 3.85
C THR A 114 2.36 12.32 3.67
N LEU A 115 1.79 11.18 4.09
CA LEU A 115 0.36 10.85 3.93
C LEU A 115 -0.55 11.72 4.81
N ARG A 116 0.00 12.52 5.74
CA ARG A 116 -0.78 13.52 6.47
C ARG A 116 -1.15 14.73 5.62
N GLN A 117 -0.34 15.04 4.59
CA GLN A 117 -0.46 16.26 3.78
C GLN A 117 -0.52 16.01 2.26
N SER A 118 -0.25 14.78 1.81
CA SER A 118 -0.30 14.38 0.40
C SER A 118 -1.14 13.12 0.18
N ASN A 119 -1.47 12.84 -1.08
CA ASN A 119 -2.00 11.53 -1.48
C ASN A 119 -0.90 10.46 -1.61
N TYR A 120 -1.33 9.19 -1.60
CA TYR A 120 -0.45 8.02 -1.63
C TYR A 120 0.35 7.88 -2.94
N LEU A 121 -0.30 8.02 -4.11
CA LEU A 121 0.42 7.86 -5.39
C LEU A 121 1.54 8.89 -5.57
N ARG A 122 1.33 10.11 -5.09
CA ARG A 122 2.35 11.17 -5.13
C ARG A 122 3.48 10.91 -4.14
N ALA A 123 3.18 10.43 -2.94
CA ALA A 123 4.20 10.03 -1.96
C ALA A 123 5.05 8.87 -2.51
N LEU A 124 4.40 7.89 -3.15
CA LEU A 124 5.06 6.76 -3.79
C LEU A 124 5.96 7.23 -4.95
N TYR A 125 5.45 8.07 -5.84
CA TYR A 125 6.24 8.60 -6.95
C TYR A 125 7.43 9.45 -6.47
N GLY A 126 7.22 10.30 -5.46
CA GLY A 126 8.31 11.10 -4.87
C GLY A 126 9.41 10.24 -4.24
N THR A 127 9.03 9.12 -3.62
CA THR A 127 9.98 8.16 -3.01
C THR A 127 10.67 7.30 -4.06
N LEU A 128 9.98 6.89 -5.13
CA LEU A 128 10.54 6.04 -6.18
C LEU A 128 11.42 6.81 -7.16
N ARG A 129 11.16 8.10 -7.41
CA ARG A 129 11.89 8.89 -8.43
C ARG A 129 13.42 8.87 -8.24
N PRO A 130 13.98 9.05 -7.03
CA PRO A 130 15.43 8.95 -6.80
C PRO A 130 15.97 7.53 -7.03
N TRP A 131 15.22 6.51 -6.62
CA TRP A 131 15.62 5.10 -6.79
C TRP A 131 15.61 4.68 -8.25
N VAL A 132 14.60 5.08 -9.01
CA VAL A 132 14.52 4.85 -10.45
C VAL A 132 15.65 5.59 -11.16
N ALA A 133 15.93 6.84 -10.81
CA ALA A 133 17.06 7.60 -11.35
C ALA A 133 18.40 6.91 -11.06
N PHE A 134 18.62 6.44 -9.82
CA PHE A 134 19.82 5.68 -9.44
C PHE A 134 19.96 4.35 -10.20
N CYS A 135 18.87 3.62 -10.40
CA CYS A 135 18.88 2.38 -11.19
C CYS A 135 19.16 2.64 -12.68
N LEU A 136 18.68 3.76 -13.23
CA LEU A 136 18.92 4.16 -14.63
C LEU A 136 20.33 4.72 -14.85
N ASP A 137 20.89 5.43 -13.87
CA ASP A 137 22.25 5.98 -13.90
C ASP A 137 23.34 4.88 -13.84
N ARG A 138 22.97 3.67 -13.41
CA ARG A 138 23.84 2.49 -13.45
C ARG A 138 24.04 1.91 -14.86
N SER A 139 23.57 2.58 -15.91
CA SER A 139 23.90 2.21 -17.30
C SER A 139 25.40 2.43 -17.56
N PRO A 140 26.16 1.43 -18.06
CA PRO A 140 27.61 1.48 -18.07
C PRO A 140 28.13 2.29 -19.26
N THR A 141 28.07 3.62 -19.21
CA THR A 141 28.90 4.44 -20.11
C THR A 141 30.31 4.54 -19.53
N ARG A 142 31.05 3.46 -19.77
CA ARG A 142 32.49 3.36 -20.02
C ARG A 142 33.23 4.72 -19.96
N HIS A 143 33.71 5.10 -18.77
CA HIS A 143 34.85 6.01 -18.68
C HIS A 143 36.07 5.24 -19.23
N LYS A 144 36.40 5.43 -20.50
CA LYS A 144 37.79 5.22 -20.96
C LYS A 144 38.57 6.46 -20.49
N PRO A 145 39.59 6.33 -19.62
CA PRO A 145 40.53 7.42 -19.45
C PRO A 145 41.23 7.63 -20.78
N ALA A 146 41.05 8.81 -21.38
CA ALA A 146 41.85 9.25 -22.50
C ALA A 146 43.25 9.57 -21.98
N TRP A 147 44.11 8.55 -21.91
CA TRP A 147 45.55 8.76 -21.93
C TRP A 147 45.90 9.17 -23.37
N SER A 148 45.73 10.46 -23.68
CA SER A 148 46.43 11.06 -24.81
C SER A 148 47.83 11.41 -24.34
N ASP A 149 48.74 10.52 -24.69
CA ASP A 149 50.09 10.80 -25.15
C ASP A 149 50.45 12.30 -25.24
N SER A 150 51.27 12.76 -24.30
CA SER A 150 52.07 13.98 -24.45
C SER A 150 53.40 13.81 -23.72
N SER A 151 54.12 12.74 -24.06
CA SER A 151 55.57 12.68 -23.90
C SER A 151 56.23 13.38 -25.09
N GLN A 152 56.28 14.72 -25.07
CA GLN A 152 57.23 15.52 -25.88
C GLN A 152 57.04 17.00 -25.52
N ARG A 153 58.16 17.72 -25.33
CA ARG A 153 58.26 19.18 -25.10
C ARG A 153 58.34 19.66 -23.64
N ARG A 154 59.27 19.11 -22.83
CA ARG A 154 59.86 19.79 -21.65
C ARG A 154 61.27 19.27 -21.31
N GLU A 155 62.17 19.16 -22.29
CA GLU A 155 63.61 18.94 -22.01
C GLU A 155 64.53 20.01 -22.62
N ASP A 156 64.00 21.09 -23.22
CA ASP A 156 64.83 22.12 -23.86
C ASP A 156 64.95 23.44 -23.06
N GLN A 157 64.58 23.45 -21.78
CA GLN A 157 64.76 24.61 -20.91
C GLN A 157 65.11 24.18 -19.49
N GLU A 158 66.40 23.99 -19.24
CA GLU A 158 67.16 24.52 -18.10
C GLU A 158 68.65 24.16 -18.20
#